data_AF-A0A9X4EAR7-F1
#
_entry.id   AF-A0A9X4EAR7-F1
#
_cell.length_a   1.000
_cell.length_b   1.000
_cell.length_c   1.000
_cell.angle_alpha   90.00
_cell.angle_beta   90.00
_cell.angle_gamma   90.00
#
_symmetry.space_group_name_H-M   'P 1'
#
loop_
_entity.id
_entity.type
_entity.pdbx_description
1 polymer ?
#
loop_
_entity_poly.entity_id
_entity_poly.type
_entity_poly.pdbx_seq_one_letter_code
_entity_poly.pdbx_strand_id
1 'polypeptide(L)'
;MRSIAGIFSVLLILGPFLAFAKEVPHLTDPVFGLKYDPAHVKFDEAPTSLMTRCPNLANDRWDNRLWIYGQQDEAGTQYLIVGGLYVEKATGRSKPNPIGAIIAVTPEKCDLVGPARETLQAPTDLPADMAPHLIDDLVRRYRTAFGGAPALNAALKAQHVDLTSHYDDTLRAALAK
;
A
#
# COMPACT_ATOMS: atom_id res chain seq x y z
N MET A 1 40.69 4.38 -66.24
CA MET A 1 40.33 3.23 -65.38
C MET A 1 39.47 3.75 -64.24
N ARG A 2 38.33 3.10 -64.01
CA ARG A 2 37.26 3.45 -63.07
C ARG A 2 37.65 3.12 -61.61
N SER A 3 37.14 3.89 -60.64
CA SER A 3 36.43 3.42 -59.42
C SER A 3 36.65 4.37 -58.22
N ILE A 4 35.79 4.56 -57.22
CA ILE A 4 34.34 4.41 -56.95
C ILE A 4 34.17 5.27 -55.67
N ALA A 5 33.18 6.15 -55.64
CA ALA A 5 32.76 6.86 -54.43
C ALA A 5 31.99 5.93 -53.49
N GLY A 6 32.13 6.09 -52.18
CA GLY A 6 31.35 5.36 -51.19
C GLY A 6 31.14 6.20 -49.93
N ILE A 7 30.08 7.02 -49.92
CA ILE A 7 29.58 7.72 -48.73
C ILE A 7 28.60 6.77 -48.06
N PHE A 8 28.97 6.23 -46.89
CA PHE A 8 28.06 5.47 -46.03
C PHE A 8 27.25 6.45 -45.17
N SER A 9 26.02 6.76 -45.60
CA SER A 9 25.03 7.40 -44.75
C SER A 9 24.39 6.34 -43.84
N VAL A 10 24.72 6.38 -42.55
CA VAL A 10 24.02 5.60 -41.51
C VAL A 10 22.77 6.38 -41.10
N LEU A 11 21.61 5.91 -41.55
CA LEU A 11 20.30 6.43 -41.16
C LEU A 11 19.93 5.83 -39.78
N LEU A 12 20.01 6.65 -38.74
CA LEU A 12 19.63 6.29 -37.37
C LEU A 12 18.10 6.33 -37.25
N ILE A 13 17.45 5.17 -37.39
CA ILE A 13 16.00 5.04 -37.23
C ILE A 13 15.68 5.14 -35.74
N LEU A 14 15.31 6.34 -35.27
CA LEU A 14 14.60 6.51 -34.00
C LEU A 14 13.20 5.91 -34.13
N GLY A 15 13.05 4.64 -33.77
CA GLY A 15 11.74 4.04 -33.57
C GLY A 15 11.08 4.64 -32.31
N PRO A 16 9.80 5.05 -32.36
CA PRO A 16 9.10 5.50 -31.16
C PRO A 16 8.84 4.29 -30.27
N PHE A 17 9.56 4.20 -29.16
CA PHE A 17 9.17 3.34 -28.04
C PHE A 17 7.88 3.91 -27.44
N LEU A 18 6.73 3.49 -27.98
CA LEU A 18 5.45 3.66 -27.30
C LEU A 18 5.45 2.71 -26.10
N ALA A 19 6.01 3.18 -24.98
CA ALA A 19 5.82 2.54 -23.70
C ALA A 19 4.35 2.70 -23.30
N PHE A 20 3.56 1.64 -23.49
CA PHE A 20 2.24 1.54 -22.86
C PHE A 20 2.45 1.49 -21.35
N ALA A 21 2.33 2.64 -20.69
CA ALA A 21 2.25 2.70 -19.23
C ALA A 21 1.01 1.89 -18.82
N LYS A 22 1.22 0.73 -18.21
CA LYS A 22 0.14 -0.11 -17.67
C LYS A 22 -0.51 0.70 -16.54
N GLU A 23 -1.71 1.20 -16.77
CA GLU A 23 -2.46 2.00 -15.80
C GLU A 23 -2.59 1.18 -14.50
N VAL A 24 -2.05 1.71 -13.41
CA VAL A 24 -2.19 1.08 -12.10
C VAL A 24 -3.62 1.34 -11.66
N PRO A 25 -4.42 0.30 -11.37
CA PRO A 25 -5.80 0.51 -10.94
C PRO A 25 -5.82 1.38 -9.67
N HIS A 26 -6.88 2.17 -9.52
CA HIS A 26 -7.14 2.88 -8.28
C HIS A 26 -7.08 1.90 -7.10
N LEU A 27 -6.37 2.30 -6.06
CA LEU A 27 -6.27 1.52 -4.83
C LEU A 27 -7.45 1.84 -3.92
N THR A 28 -7.77 0.91 -3.05
CA THR A 28 -8.67 1.13 -1.91
C THR A 28 -7.85 0.89 -0.67
N ASP A 29 -7.74 1.89 0.20
CA ASP A 29 -6.98 1.74 1.43
C ASP A 29 -7.67 0.76 2.39
N PRO A 30 -6.90 0.02 3.22
CA PRO A 30 -7.43 -1.06 4.03
C PRO A 30 -8.03 -0.61 5.37
N VAL A 31 -7.91 0.68 5.73
CA VAL A 31 -8.41 1.23 6.99
C VAL A 31 -9.70 2.00 6.74
N PHE A 32 -9.63 3.14 6.05
CA PHE A 32 -10.72 4.05 5.75
C PHE A 32 -11.53 3.66 4.51
N GLY A 33 -10.97 2.84 3.62
CA GLY A 33 -11.64 2.44 2.38
C GLY A 33 -11.68 3.56 1.33
N LEU A 34 -10.80 4.54 1.44
CA LEU A 34 -10.60 5.58 0.45
C LEU A 34 -10.10 4.97 -0.84
N LYS A 35 -10.78 5.33 -1.91
CA LYS A 35 -10.29 5.10 -3.26
C LYS A 35 -9.32 6.21 -3.63
N TYR A 36 -8.15 5.86 -4.15
CA TYR A 36 -7.15 6.84 -4.55
C TYR A 36 -6.33 6.37 -5.75
N ASP A 37 -5.76 7.34 -6.46
CA ASP A 37 -4.82 7.09 -7.53
C ASP A 37 -3.39 7.01 -6.95
N PRO A 38 -2.72 5.84 -7.04
CA PRO A 38 -1.35 5.68 -6.55
C PRO A 38 -0.32 6.52 -7.33
N ALA A 39 -0.68 7.17 -8.45
CA ALA A 39 0.15 8.17 -9.10
C ALA A 39 0.25 9.47 -8.29
N HIS A 40 -0.78 9.81 -7.51
CA HIS A 40 -0.91 11.09 -6.79
C HIS A 40 -0.78 10.93 -5.27
N VAL A 41 -1.29 9.83 -4.71
CA VAL A 41 -1.21 9.52 -3.28
C VAL A 41 -0.16 8.42 -3.08
N LYS A 42 0.93 8.75 -2.39
CA LYS A 42 2.11 7.88 -2.27
C LYS A 42 2.25 7.32 -0.86
N PHE A 43 2.12 6.01 -0.76
CA PHE A 43 2.56 5.21 0.39
C PHE A 43 3.82 4.43 0.01
N ASP A 44 4.56 3.96 1.01
CA ASP A 44 5.74 3.13 0.79
C ASP A 44 5.30 1.75 0.29
N GLU A 45 5.88 1.28 -0.81
CA GLU A 45 5.67 -0.08 -1.27
C GLU A 45 6.39 -1.06 -0.32
N ALA A 46 5.71 -2.12 0.07
CA ALA A 46 6.30 -3.14 0.92
C ALA A 46 7.41 -3.89 0.15
N PRO A 47 8.55 -4.19 0.79
CA PRO A 47 9.63 -4.90 0.13
C PRO A 47 9.18 -6.31 -0.26
N THR A 48 9.65 -6.81 -1.40
CA THR A 48 9.31 -8.17 -1.88
C THR A 48 9.72 -9.26 -0.89
N SER A 49 10.76 -9.01 -0.09
CA SER A 49 11.19 -9.90 1.00
C SER A 49 10.11 -10.13 2.07
N LEU A 50 9.16 -9.20 2.22
CA LEU A 50 8.01 -9.38 3.11
C LEU A 50 7.13 -10.54 2.65
N MET A 51 6.94 -10.72 1.34
CA MET A 51 6.11 -11.80 0.79
C MET A 51 6.74 -13.17 1.04
N THR A 52 8.07 -13.25 1.00
CA THR A 52 8.80 -14.47 1.37
C THR A 52 8.63 -14.80 2.86
N ARG A 53 8.64 -13.79 3.73
CA ARG A 53 8.50 -13.96 5.19
C ARG A 53 7.05 -14.23 5.62
N CYS A 54 6.08 -13.75 4.85
CA CYS A 54 4.65 -13.79 5.16
C CYS A 54 3.87 -14.57 4.09
N PRO A 55 4.06 -15.89 3.99
CA PRO A 55 3.42 -16.69 2.93
C PRO A 55 1.89 -16.66 3.00
N ASN A 56 1.32 -16.45 4.19
CA ASN A 56 -0.12 -16.34 4.41
C ASN A 56 -0.78 -15.12 3.76
N LEU A 57 0.02 -14.16 3.26
CA LEU A 57 -0.52 -13.06 2.47
C LEU A 57 -0.87 -13.52 1.06
N ALA A 58 -0.26 -14.58 0.53
CA ALA A 58 -0.57 -15.15 -0.76
C ALA A 58 -1.41 -16.43 -0.64
N ASN A 59 -2.00 -16.87 -1.75
CA ASN A 59 -2.63 -18.18 -1.87
C ASN A 59 -2.30 -18.80 -3.23
N ASP A 60 -2.86 -19.98 -3.52
CA ASP A 60 -2.57 -20.73 -4.76
C ASP A 60 -2.83 -19.93 -6.04
N ARG A 61 -3.77 -18.97 -5.99
CA ARG A 61 -4.19 -18.19 -7.15
C ARG A 61 -3.60 -16.78 -7.19
N TRP A 62 -3.41 -16.16 -6.03
CA TRP A 62 -3.11 -14.73 -5.91
C TRP A 62 -1.84 -14.48 -5.11
N ASP A 63 -0.95 -13.67 -5.67
CA ASP A 63 0.05 -12.92 -4.93
C ASP A 63 -0.52 -11.56 -4.52
N ASN A 64 0.25 -10.78 -3.75
CA ASN A 64 -0.07 -9.40 -3.44
C ASN A 64 1.07 -8.46 -3.81
N ARG A 65 0.70 -7.28 -4.28
CA ARG A 65 1.54 -6.09 -4.29
C ARG A 65 1.03 -5.17 -3.20
N LEU A 66 1.86 -4.89 -2.19
CA LEU A 66 1.43 -4.25 -0.96
C LEU A 66 2.09 -2.89 -0.75
N TRP A 67 1.38 -2.03 -0.07
CA TRP A 67 1.84 -0.76 0.48
C TRP A 67 1.69 -0.78 1.99
N ILE A 68 2.56 -0.04 2.67
CA ILE A 68 2.60 0.12 4.12
C ILE A 68 1.85 1.39 4.49
N TYR A 69 0.76 1.21 5.22
CA TYR A 69 -0.10 2.29 5.69
C TYR A 69 0.24 2.70 7.12
N GLY A 70 0.80 1.80 7.92
CA GLY A 70 1.26 2.05 9.28
C GLY A 70 2.33 1.03 9.66
N GLN A 71 3.24 1.44 10.52
CA GLN A 71 4.33 0.62 11.02
C GLN A 71 4.67 0.99 12.46
N GLN A 72 4.92 -0.02 13.29
CA GLN A 72 5.49 0.19 14.61
C GLN A 72 6.33 -1.02 15.04
N ASP A 73 7.48 -0.76 15.64
CA ASP A 73 8.32 -1.81 16.22
C ASP A 73 8.11 -1.85 17.74
N GLU A 74 7.91 -3.04 18.31
CA GLU A 74 7.70 -3.26 19.74
C GLU A 74 8.35 -4.59 20.17
N ALA A 75 9.22 -4.57 21.18
CA ALA A 75 9.91 -5.75 21.73
C ALA A 75 10.49 -6.74 20.68
N GLY A 76 11.07 -6.23 19.59
CA GLY A 76 11.65 -7.06 18.52
C GLY A 76 10.64 -7.61 17.49
N THR A 77 9.38 -7.18 17.58
CA THR A 77 8.31 -7.47 16.62
C THR A 77 7.97 -6.21 15.84
N GLN A 78 7.95 -6.31 14.52
CA GLN A 78 7.50 -5.24 13.64
C GLN A 78 6.04 -5.47 13.25
N TYR A 79 5.17 -4.55 13.64
CA TYR A 79 3.77 -4.52 13.25
C TYR A 79 3.61 -3.66 12.01
N LEU A 80 2.97 -4.18 10.97
CA LEU A 80 2.70 -3.46 9.72
C LEU A 80 1.22 -3.51 9.40
N ILE A 81 0.65 -2.37 9.03
CA ILE A 81 -0.66 -2.27 8.40
C ILE A 81 -0.41 -2.23 6.89
N VAL A 82 -0.86 -3.27 6.19
CA VAL A 82 -0.61 -3.45 4.76
C VAL A 82 -1.90 -3.59 3.98
N GLY A 83 -1.89 -3.16 2.72
CA GLY A 83 -3.00 -3.28 1.77
C GLY A 83 -2.49 -3.06 0.35
N GLY A 84 -3.32 -3.27 -0.68
CA GLY A 84 -2.87 -3.04 -2.05
C GLY A 84 -3.64 -3.79 -3.11
N LEU A 85 -2.93 -4.58 -3.92
CA LEU A 85 -3.48 -5.28 -5.08
C LEU A 85 -3.32 -6.79 -4.93
N TYR A 86 -4.35 -7.54 -5.28
CA TYR A 86 -4.21 -8.94 -5.66
C TYR A 86 -3.58 -9.01 -7.06
N VAL A 87 -2.60 -9.87 -7.25
CA VAL A 87 -1.94 -10.14 -8.54
C VAL A 87 -2.15 -11.61 -8.88
N GLU A 88 -2.86 -11.89 -9.98
CA GLU A 88 -3.15 -13.27 -10.39
C GLU A 88 -1.88 -13.94 -10.91
N LYS A 89 -1.47 -15.05 -10.30
CA LYS A 89 -0.21 -15.74 -10.64
C LYS A 89 -0.13 -16.17 -12.10
N ALA A 90 -1.25 -16.66 -12.65
CA ALA A 90 -1.30 -17.19 -14.01
C ALA A 90 -1.21 -16.11 -15.10
N THR A 91 -1.69 -14.89 -14.83
CA THR A 91 -1.89 -13.87 -15.87
C THR A 91 -1.17 -12.55 -15.59
N GLY A 92 -0.69 -12.32 -14.37
CA GLY A 92 -0.14 -11.03 -13.92
C GLY A 92 -1.15 -9.89 -13.93
N ARG A 93 -2.46 -10.20 -14.00
CA ARG A 93 -3.53 -9.20 -13.90
C ARG A 93 -3.71 -8.81 -12.44
N SER A 94 -3.91 -7.52 -12.19
CA SER A 94 -4.05 -6.98 -10.85
C SER A 94 -5.46 -6.45 -10.61
N LYS A 95 -5.95 -6.58 -9.37
CA LYS A 95 -7.20 -5.96 -8.91
C LYS A 95 -7.04 -5.44 -7.47
N PRO A 96 -7.83 -4.44 -7.05
CA PRO A 96 -7.79 -3.95 -5.67
C PRO A 96 -8.05 -5.05 -4.64
N ASN A 97 -7.26 -5.02 -3.56
CA ASN A 97 -7.49 -5.76 -2.33
C ASN A 97 -7.92 -4.76 -1.23
N PRO A 98 -9.22 -4.62 -0.95
CA PRO A 98 -9.73 -3.59 -0.03
C PRO A 98 -9.64 -3.98 1.45
N ILE A 99 -9.26 -5.22 1.77
CA ILE A 99 -9.30 -5.73 3.15
C ILE A 99 -7.99 -5.36 3.88
N GLY A 100 -6.86 -5.59 3.22
CA GLY A 100 -5.54 -5.49 3.83
C GLY A 100 -5.39 -6.36 5.08
N ALA A 101 -4.38 -6.07 5.88
CA ALA A 101 -4.06 -6.81 7.09
C ALA A 101 -3.22 -5.98 8.04
N ILE A 102 -3.31 -6.30 9.34
CA ILE A 102 -2.20 -6.10 10.26
C ILE A 102 -1.40 -7.40 10.32
N ILE A 103 -0.09 -7.29 10.19
CA ILE A 103 0.84 -8.41 10.34
C ILE A 103 1.85 -8.10 11.44
N ALA A 104 2.24 -9.13 12.17
CA ALA A 104 3.30 -9.09 13.18
C ALA A 104 4.50 -9.88 12.65
N VAL A 105 5.63 -9.21 12.47
CA VAL A 105 6.81 -9.76 11.80
C VAL A 105 7.97 -9.81 12.77
N THR A 106 8.50 -11.01 13.01
CA THR A 106 9.70 -11.27 13.82
C THR A 106 10.80 -11.86 12.93
N PRO A 107 12.04 -12.07 13.43
CA PRO A 107 13.06 -12.78 12.66
C PRO A 107 12.64 -14.20 12.25
N GLU A 108 11.82 -14.87 13.06
CA GLU A 108 11.48 -16.28 12.89
C GLU A 108 10.14 -16.50 12.16
N LYS A 109 9.18 -15.60 12.32
CA LYS A 109 7.81 -15.79 11.82
C LYS A 109 7.13 -14.49 11.42
N CYS A 110 6.07 -14.65 10.62
CA CYS A 110 5.13 -13.62 10.28
C CYS A 110 3.70 -14.11 10.56
N ASP A 111 3.04 -13.47 11.52
CA ASP A 111 1.68 -13.79 11.91
C ASP A 111 0.70 -12.77 11.33
N LEU A 112 -0.43 -13.28 10.84
CA LEU A 112 -1.57 -12.44 10.50
C LEU A 112 -2.31 -12.11 11.79
N VAL A 113 -2.35 -10.84 12.18
CA VAL A 113 -3.10 -10.40 13.35
C VAL A 113 -4.59 -10.34 12.99
N GLY A 114 -4.91 -9.75 11.83
CA GLY A 114 -6.29 -9.69 11.34
C GLY A 114 -6.48 -8.67 10.23
N PRO A 115 -7.69 -8.52 9.69
CA PRO A 115 -8.02 -7.44 8.76
C PRO A 115 -7.72 -6.08 9.39
N ALA A 116 -7.11 -5.17 8.64
CA ALA A 116 -6.64 -3.89 9.18
C ALA A 116 -7.78 -3.08 9.81
N ARG A 117 -8.88 -2.92 9.08
CA ARG A 117 -10.06 -2.19 9.56
C ARG A 117 -10.64 -2.79 10.84
N GLU A 118 -10.87 -4.10 10.86
CA GLU A 118 -11.50 -4.78 12.01
C GLU A 118 -10.59 -4.71 13.25
N THR A 119 -9.30 -4.97 13.07
CA THR A 119 -8.33 -4.97 14.18
C THR A 119 -8.11 -3.57 14.75
N LEU A 120 -8.10 -2.52 13.91
CA LEU A 120 -7.97 -1.14 14.41
C LEU A 120 -9.22 -0.63 15.12
N GLN A 121 -10.38 -1.24 14.87
CA GLN A 121 -11.62 -0.93 15.56
C GLN A 121 -11.67 -1.55 16.96
N ALA A 122 -11.13 -2.75 17.09
CA ALA A 122 -11.06 -3.49 18.35
C ALA A 122 -9.68 -4.17 18.46
N PRO A 123 -8.63 -3.45 18.93
CA PRO A 123 -7.25 -3.93 18.90
C PRO A 123 -6.96 -4.94 20.02
N THR A 124 -7.78 -5.98 20.15
CA THR A 124 -7.64 -7.03 21.18
C THR A 124 -6.44 -7.95 20.94
N ASP A 125 -6.02 -8.07 19.68
CA ASP A 125 -4.89 -8.91 19.26
C ASP A 125 -3.57 -8.13 19.14
N LEU A 126 -3.59 -6.85 19.54
CA LEU A 126 -2.43 -5.98 19.61
C LEU A 126 -1.98 -5.77 21.06
N PRO A 127 -0.67 -5.63 21.33
CA PRO A 127 -0.22 -5.13 22.62
C PRO A 127 -0.87 -3.78 22.95
N ALA A 128 -1.33 -3.62 24.19
CA ALA A 128 -2.16 -2.48 24.60
C ALA A 128 -1.46 -1.12 24.47
N ASP A 129 -0.15 -1.09 24.68
CA ASP A 129 0.72 0.08 24.51
C ASP A 129 1.07 0.35 23.04
N MET A 130 1.08 -0.69 22.20
CA MET A 130 1.47 -0.58 20.79
C MET A 130 0.38 0.06 19.93
N ALA A 131 -0.90 -0.26 20.16
CA ALA A 131 -2.00 0.19 19.30
C ALA A 131 -2.07 1.73 19.12
N PRO A 132 -1.94 2.57 20.17
CA PRO A 132 -1.90 4.03 20.00
C PRO A 132 -0.74 4.51 19.14
N HIS A 133 0.45 3.91 19.29
CA HIS A 133 1.62 4.29 18.51
C HIS A 133 1.50 3.91 17.03
N LEU A 134 0.95 2.72 16.76
CA LEU A 134 0.67 2.29 15.39
C LEU A 134 -0.41 3.17 14.73
N ILE A 135 -1.43 3.58 15.48
CA ILE A 135 -2.46 4.52 15.01
C ILE A 135 -1.86 5.90 14.71
N ASP A 136 -0.96 6.41 15.56
CA ASP A 136 -0.28 7.68 15.32
C ASP A 136 0.61 7.62 14.06
N ASP A 137 1.32 6.51 13.86
CA ASP A 137 2.11 6.26 12.63
C ASP A 137 1.23 6.22 11.38
N LEU A 138 0.14 5.47 11.45
CA LEU A 138 -0.88 5.37 10.42
C LEU A 138 -1.38 6.77 10.02
N VAL A 139 -1.90 7.55 10.96
CA VAL A 139 -2.43 8.89 10.66
C VAL A 139 -1.36 9.81 10.07
N ARG A 140 -0.13 9.75 10.59
CA ARG A 140 0.99 10.51 10.03
C ARG A 140 1.23 10.16 8.57
N ARG A 141 1.29 8.87 8.22
CA ARG A 141 1.50 8.41 6.83
C ARG A 141 0.37 8.84 5.90
N TYR A 142 -0.89 8.74 6.33
CA TYR A 142 -2.02 9.24 5.54
C TYR A 142 -1.92 10.74 5.28
N ARG A 143 -1.61 11.54 6.30
CA ARG A 143 -1.42 12.98 6.12
C ARG A 143 -0.31 13.27 5.13
N THR A 144 0.84 12.60 5.26
CA THR A 144 1.93 12.76 4.30
C THR A 144 1.51 12.38 2.88
N ALA A 145 0.87 11.22 2.70
CA ALA A 145 0.47 10.70 1.39
C ALA A 145 -0.57 11.58 0.69
N PHE A 146 -1.49 12.20 1.43
CA PHE A 146 -2.53 13.08 0.90
C PHE A 146 -2.14 14.56 0.84
N GLY A 147 -0.96 14.95 1.32
CA GLY A 147 -0.50 16.34 1.29
C GLY A 147 -0.94 17.21 2.48
N GLY A 148 -1.26 16.59 3.62
CA GLY A 148 -1.53 17.22 4.90
C GLY A 148 -2.90 16.85 5.50
N ALA A 149 -3.13 17.26 6.75
CA ALA A 149 -4.40 17.01 7.44
C ALA A 149 -5.62 17.61 6.70
N PRO A 150 -5.59 18.85 6.15
CA PRO A 150 -6.74 19.39 5.42
C PRO A 150 -7.11 18.57 4.19
N ALA A 151 -6.11 18.09 3.43
CA ALA A 151 -6.34 17.31 2.22
C ALA A 151 -6.85 15.91 2.53
N LEU A 152 -6.32 15.26 3.57
CA LEU A 152 -6.85 13.98 4.08
C LEU A 152 -8.31 14.13 4.52
N ASN A 153 -8.63 15.16 5.30
CA ASN A 153 -10.00 15.41 5.77
C ASN A 153 -10.96 15.69 4.60
N ALA A 154 -10.51 16.43 3.59
CA ALA A 154 -11.29 16.64 2.37
C ALA A 154 -11.56 15.33 1.63
N ALA A 155 -10.56 14.44 1.53
CA ALA A 155 -10.73 13.12 0.89
C ALA A 155 -11.70 12.22 1.67
N LEU A 156 -11.57 12.15 3.00
CA LEU A 156 -12.49 11.41 3.89
C LEU A 156 -13.93 11.91 3.72
N LYS A 157 -14.15 13.22 3.71
CA LYS A 157 -15.47 13.82 3.53
C LYS A 157 -16.04 13.58 2.13
N ALA A 158 -15.22 13.75 1.09
CA ALA A 158 -15.65 13.58 -0.30
C ALA A 158 -16.08 12.14 -0.61
N GLN A 159 -15.54 11.16 0.12
CA GLN A 159 -15.87 9.75 -0.03
C GLN A 159 -16.84 9.24 1.03
N HIS A 160 -17.46 10.14 1.80
CA HIS A 160 -18.46 9.81 2.83
C HIS A 160 -17.97 8.76 3.85
N VAL A 161 -16.70 8.83 4.25
CA VAL A 161 -16.17 7.95 5.28
C VAL A 161 -16.78 8.35 6.63
N ASP A 162 -17.60 7.47 7.20
CA ASP A 162 -18.14 7.67 8.55
C ASP A 162 -17.10 7.30 9.59
N LEU A 163 -16.51 8.32 10.20
CA LEU A 163 -15.52 8.14 11.25
C LEU A 163 -16.14 7.81 12.62
N THR A 164 -17.43 8.07 12.82
CA THR A 164 -18.07 8.08 14.14
C THR A 164 -18.67 6.75 14.55
N SER A 165 -19.16 5.97 13.59
CA SER A 165 -19.77 4.65 13.85
C SER A 165 -18.78 3.50 13.73
N HIS A 166 -17.62 3.73 13.12
CA HIS A 166 -16.71 2.67 12.67
C HIS A 166 -15.29 2.80 13.18
N TYR A 167 -14.94 3.73 14.06
CA TYR A 167 -13.58 3.79 14.60
C TYR A 167 -13.57 4.19 16.06
N ASP A 168 -12.66 3.55 16.81
CA ASP A 168 -12.43 3.84 18.22
C ASP A 168 -11.98 5.30 18.43
N ASP A 169 -12.23 5.80 19.65
CA ASP A 169 -11.85 7.13 20.13
C ASP A 169 -10.38 7.43 19.88
N THR A 170 -9.51 6.42 19.99
CA THR A 170 -8.07 6.57 19.77
C THR A 170 -7.76 7.04 18.34
N LEU A 171 -8.34 6.39 17.32
CA LEU A 171 -8.10 6.75 15.93
C LEU A 171 -8.75 8.09 15.57
N ARG A 172 -9.94 8.37 16.12
CA ARG A 172 -10.60 9.67 15.92
C ARG A 172 -9.80 10.81 16.53
N ALA A 173 -9.27 10.61 17.74
CA ALA A 173 -8.41 11.58 18.41
C ALA A 173 -7.11 11.81 17.62
N ALA A 174 -6.48 10.75 17.12
CA ALA A 174 -5.28 10.87 16.29
C ALA A 174 -5.53 11.67 14.99
N LEU A 175 -6.68 11.46 14.32
CA LEU A 175 -7.08 12.24 13.15
C LEU A 175 -7.36 13.72 13.43
N ALA A 176 -7.72 14.07 14.67
CA ALA A 176 -8.05 15.44 15.07
C ALA A 176 -6.82 16.29 15.50
N LYS A 177 -5.66 15.66 15.76
CA LYS A 177 -4.40 16.34 16.14
C LYS A 177 -3.88 17.27 15.05
#